data_AF-A0A538S1E9-F1
#
_entry.id   AF-A0A538S1E9-F1
#
_cell.length_a   1.000
_cell.length_b   1.000
_cell.length_c   1.000
_cell.angle_alpha   90.00
_cell.angle_beta   90.00
_cell.angle_gamma   90.00
#
_symmetry.space_group_name_H-M   'P 1'
#
loop_
_entity.id
_entity.type
_entity.pdbx_description
1 polymer ?
#
loop_
_entity_poly.entity_id
_entity_poly.type
_entity_poly.pdbx_seq_one_letter_code
_entity_poly.pdbx_strand_id
1 'polypeptide(L)'
;MDIRILDLDGSLLCQRELLRQYQPRIFSARDWAPSIRMACSFRRYRRFERGLATLLGGSRDNTPSLTFIGSGDFHHVSLAFLRRRPSPCNLLIIDNHPDWMRGVPFMHCGTWVYHAARLPFVQRIFHVGGDVDFDNYYQWMAPWRLLRSGRIKVFPGVRQFTRSAWSAV
;
A
#
# COMPACT_ATOMS: atom_id res chain seq x y z
N MET A 1 7.23 12.03 -15.55
CA MET A 1 7.05 11.16 -14.36
C MET A 1 7.10 9.72 -14.83
N ASP A 2 7.87 8.85 -14.18
CA ASP A 2 7.97 7.45 -14.58
C ASP A 2 6.70 6.69 -14.15
N ILE A 3 5.93 6.17 -15.10
CA ILE A 3 4.67 5.46 -14.84
C ILE A 3 4.87 3.98 -15.13
N ARG A 4 4.55 3.15 -14.15
CA ARG A 4 4.82 1.71 -14.16
C ARG A 4 3.58 0.93 -13.80
N ILE A 5 3.47 -0.29 -14.33
CA ILE A 5 2.51 -1.31 -13.91
C ILE A 5 3.31 -2.50 -13.39
N LEU A 6 3.06 -2.89 -12.14
CA LEU A 6 3.41 -4.22 -11.64
C LEU A 6 2.19 -5.12 -11.84
N ASP A 7 2.21 -5.90 -12.92
CA ASP A 7 1.08 -6.74 -13.31
C ASP A 7 1.08 -8.06 -12.53
N LEU A 8 0.21 -8.15 -11.53
CA LEU A 8 0.07 -9.33 -10.67
C LEU A 8 -1.05 -10.27 -11.14
N ASP A 9 -2.15 -9.74 -11.69
CA ASP A 9 -3.35 -10.54 -11.98
C ASP A 9 -4.06 -10.17 -13.28
N GLY A 10 -3.46 -9.32 -14.10
CA GLY A 10 -4.03 -8.86 -15.37
C GLY A 10 -5.09 -7.78 -15.26
N SER A 11 -5.54 -7.41 -14.05
CA SER A 11 -6.61 -6.41 -13.85
C SER A 11 -6.28 -5.05 -14.47
N LEU A 12 -5.03 -4.61 -14.36
CA LEU A 12 -4.57 -3.33 -14.89
C LEU A 12 -4.39 -3.34 -16.42
N LEU A 13 -4.10 -4.49 -17.02
CA LEU A 13 -3.95 -4.59 -18.47
C LEU A 13 -5.31 -4.53 -19.19
N CYS A 14 -6.41 -4.76 -18.47
CA CYS A 14 -7.76 -4.56 -18.97
C CYS A 14 -8.13 -3.06 -19.10
N GLN A 15 -7.40 -2.15 -18.43
CA GLN A 15 -7.65 -0.71 -18.44
C GLN A 15 -7.06 -0.05 -19.70
N ARG A 16 -7.74 -0.21 -20.84
CA ARG A 16 -7.20 0.19 -22.16
C ARG A 16 -6.92 1.69 -22.27
N GLU A 17 -7.72 2.53 -21.63
CA GLU A 17 -7.56 3.98 -21.62
C GLU A 17 -6.27 4.37 -20.90
N LEU A 18 -6.02 3.79 -19.72
CA LEU A 18 -4.79 3.99 -18.96
C LEU A 18 -3.55 3.60 -19.77
N LEU A 19 -3.59 2.45 -20.44
CA LEU A 19 -2.48 1.98 -21.28
C LEU A 19 -2.21 2.91 -22.46
N ARG A 20 -3.26 3.34 -23.16
CA ARG A 20 -3.12 4.24 -24.32
C ARG A 20 -2.62 5.63 -23.91
N GLN A 21 -3.18 6.19 -22.84
CA GLN A 21 -2.90 7.55 -22.42
C GLN A 21 -1.50 7.69 -21.83
N TYR A 22 -1.06 6.74 -21.01
CA TYR A 22 0.16 6.89 -20.22
C TYR A 22 1.33 6.01 -20.68
N GLN A 23 1.07 5.03 -21.56
CA GLN A 23 2.08 4.09 -22.08
C GLN A 23 3.07 3.60 -21.00
N PRO A 24 2.55 3.04 -19.89
CA PRO A 24 3.39 2.72 -18.74
C PRO A 24 4.36 1.58 -19.04
N ARG A 25 5.48 1.54 -18.31
CA ARG A 25 6.38 0.38 -18.32
C ARG A 25 5.70 -0.77 -17.59
N ILE A 26 5.56 -1.92 -18.24
CA ILE A 26 4.89 -3.09 -17.68
C ILE A 26 5.93 -4.09 -17.17
N PHE A 27 5.83 -4.43 -15.89
CA PHE A 27 6.61 -5.47 -15.25
C PHE A 27 5.67 -6.62 -14.87
N SER A 28 5.81 -7.76 -15.54
CA SER A 28 5.03 -8.95 -15.20
C SER A 28 5.52 -9.57 -13.90
N ALA A 29 4.61 -9.76 -12.95
CA ALA A 29 4.85 -10.46 -11.69
C ALA A 29 3.78 -11.51 -11.41
N ARG A 30 3.05 -11.96 -12.45
CA ARG A 30 1.91 -12.88 -12.33
C ARG A 30 2.27 -14.21 -11.63
N ASP A 31 3.49 -14.70 -11.81
CA ASP A 31 3.97 -15.92 -11.16
C ASP A 31 4.01 -15.80 -9.63
N TRP A 32 4.12 -14.58 -9.10
CA TRP A 32 4.08 -14.34 -7.65
C TRP A 32 2.65 -14.34 -7.11
N ALA A 33 1.68 -13.91 -7.91
CA ALA A 33 0.36 -13.54 -7.43
C ALA A 33 -0.38 -14.63 -6.64
N PRO A 34 -0.48 -15.90 -7.11
CA PRO A 34 -1.14 -16.95 -6.34
C PRO A 34 -0.54 -17.16 -4.95
N SER A 35 0.74 -16.83 -4.80
CA SER A 35 1.51 -17.11 -3.59
C SER A 35 1.48 -15.97 -2.57
N ILE A 36 1.07 -14.75 -2.98
CA ILE A 36 1.03 -13.55 -2.15
C ILE A 36 -0.35 -12.87 -2.08
N ARG A 37 -1.32 -13.27 -2.90
CA ARG A 37 -2.66 -12.67 -2.94
C ARG A 37 -3.29 -12.66 -1.55
N MET A 38 -3.77 -11.50 -1.12
CA MET A 38 -4.33 -11.19 0.22
C MET A 38 -3.36 -11.36 1.40
N ALA A 39 -2.61 -12.46 1.44
CA ALA A 39 -1.69 -12.79 2.52
C ALA A 39 -0.61 -13.80 2.09
N CYS A 40 0.52 -13.81 2.81
CA CYS A 40 1.53 -14.85 2.72
C CYS A 40 2.42 -14.90 3.98
N SER A 41 3.17 -16.01 4.15
CA SER A 41 4.17 -16.08 5.21
C SER A 41 5.26 -15.01 5.03
N PHE A 42 5.84 -14.52 6.13
CA PHE A 42 6.93 -13.54 6.04
C PHE A 42 8.13 -14.03 5.23
N ARG A 43 8.42 -15.34 5.25
CA ARG A 43 9.47 -15.94 4.40
C ARG A 43 9.15 -15.74 2.92
N ARG A 44 7.91 -16.00 2.52
CA ARG A 44 7.46 -15.83 1.14
C ARG A 44 7.45 -14.36 0.74
N TYR A 45 6.96 -13.48 1.61
CA TYR A 45 7.00 -12.04 1.37
C TYR A 45 8.42 -11.52 1.12
N ARG A 46 9.40 -11.93 1.94
CA ARG A 46 10.82 -11.58 1.72
C ARG A 46 11.38 -12.11 0.41
N ARG A 47 10.93 -13.30 -0.04
CA ARG A 47 11.32 -13.86 -1.35
C ARG A 47 10.75 -13.00 -2.48
N PHE A 48 9.49 -12.59 -2.35
CA PHE A 48 8.85 -11.65 -3.27
C PHE A 48 9.59 -10.29 -3.30
N GLU A 49 9.95 -9.71 -2.15
CA GLU A 49 10.71 -8.44 -2.10
C GLU A 49 12.02 -8.51 -2.90
N ARG A 50 12.75 -9.63 -2.80
CA ARG A 50 13.98 -9.86 -3.59
C ARG A 50 13.67 -10.01 -5.07
N GLY A 51 12.64 -10.78 -5.43
CA GLY A 51 12.21 -10.95 -6.82
C GLY A 51 11.78 -9.63 -7.45
N LEU A 52 11.02 -8.81 -6.71
CA LEU A 52 10.65 -7.46 -7.11
C LEU A 52 11.87 -6.57 -7.31
N ALA A 53 12.89 -6.71 -6.44
CA ALA A 53 14.13 -5.96 -6.58
C ALA A 53 14.91 -6.31 -7.85
N THR A 54 14.97 -7.59 -8.20
CA THR A 54 15.54 -8.04 -9.48
C THR A 54 14.73 -7.55 -10.67
N LEU A 55 13.40 -7.63 -10.59
CA LEU A 55 12.49 -7.27 -11.69
C LEU A 55 12.53 -5.78 -12.05
N LEU A 56 12.58 -4.90 -11.05
CA LEU A 56 12.53 -3.45 -11.24
C LEU A 56 13.92 -2.81 -11.44
N GLY A 57 14.99 -3.60 -11.40
CA GLY A 57 16.37 -3.11 -11.44
C GLY A 57 16.92 -2.72 -10.07
N GLY A 58 18.21 -2.99 -9.89
CA GLY A 58 18.96 -2.88 -8.63
C GLY A 58 19.34 -1.47 -8.18
N SER A 59 18.95 -0.43 -8.91
CA SER A 59 19.05 0.95 -8.46
C SER A 59 17.84 1.29 -7.58
N ARG A 60 18.09 1.79 -6.37
CA ARG A 60 17.06 2.41 -5.54
C ARG A 60 16.29 3.42 -6.39
N ASP A 61 14.96 3.43 -6.26
CA ASP A 61 14.09 4.35 -7.01
C ASP A 61 14.38 5.79 -6.57
N ASN A 62 15.43 6.39 -7.15
CA ASN A 62 15.91 7.73 -6.81
C ASN A 62 15.07 8.82 -7.48
N THR A 63 14.26 8.43 -8.47
CA THR A 63 13.32 9.31 -9.15
C THR A 63 11.89 9.06 -8.64
N PRO A 64 11.03 10.09 -8.61
CA PRO A 64 9.60 9.91 -8.39
C PRO A 64 8.98 9.05 -9.50
N SER A 65 8.20 8.03 -9.09
CA SER A 65 7.49 7.13 -10.00
C SER A 65 6.07 6.87 -9.49
N LEU A 66 5.13 6.73 -10.40
CA LEU A 66 3.80 6.18 -10.12
C LEU A 66 3.79 4.72 -10.52
N THR A 67 3.48 3.83 -9.58
CA THR A 67 3.36 2.39 -9.85
C THR A 67 1.95 1.93 -9.54
N PHE A 68 1.25 1.43 -10.54
CA PHE A 68 0.00 0.71 -10.37
C PHE A 68 0.31 -0.76 -10.04
N ILE A 69 -0.42 -1.36 -9.10
CA ILE A 69 -0.15 -2.70 -8.56
C ILE A 69 -1.45 -3.51 -8.59
N GLY A 70 -1.54 -4.51 -9.47
CA GLY A 70 -2.64 -5.50 -9.53
C GLY A 70 -4.04 -4.99 -9.16
N SER A 71 -4.87 -5.88 -8.64
CA SER A 71 -6.11 -5.54 -7.95
C SER A 71 -5.86 -5.18 -6.47
N GLY A 72 -6.94 -4.81 -5.77
CA GLY A 72 -6.92 -4.51 -4.32
C GLY A 72 -6.40 -5.65 -3.45
N ASP A 73 -6.39 -6.88 -3.94
CA ASP A 73 -5.88 -8.05 -3.21
C ASP A 73 -4.37 -8.01 -2.93
N PHE A 74 -3.67 -7.00 -3.46
CA PHE A 74 -2.22 -6.86 -3.40
C PHE A 74 -1.74 -5.58 -2.73
N HIS A 75 -2.60 -4.79 -2.08
CA HIS A 75 -2.16 -3.47 -1.55
C HIS A 75 -1.00 -3.55 -0.51
N HIS A 76 -0.78 -4.72 0.11
CA HIS A 76 0.33 -4.96 1.03
C HIS A 76 1.69 -4.94 0.33
N VAL A 77 1.73 -5.13 -1.00
CA VAL A 77 2.93 -4.96 -1.85
C VAL A 77 3.49 -3.55 -1.76
N SER A 78 2.67 -2.54 -1.38
CA SER A 78 3.13 -1.17 -1.12
C SER A 78 4.27 -1.12 -0.10
N LEU A 79 4.28 -2.02 0.89
CA LEU A 79 5.37 -2.13 1.86
C LEU A 79 6.70 -2.55 1.19
N ALA A 80 6.65 -3.41 0.17
CA ALA A 80 7.84 -3.82 -0.57
C ALA A 80 8.43 -2.65 -1.36
N PHE A 81 7.58 -1.84 -2.00
CA PHE A 81 7.99 -0.60 -2.66
C PHE A 81 8.59 0.40 -1.67
N LEU A 82 7.96 0.61 -0.52
CA LEU A 82 8.48 1.50 0.52
C LEU A 82 9.87 1.07 1.01
N ARG A 83 10.10 -0.23 1.19
CA ARG A 83 11.41 -0.77 1.60
C ARG A 83 12.51 -0.65 0.54
N ARG A 84 12.16 -0.47 -0.73
CA ARG A 84 13.14 -0.15 -1.79
C ARG A 84 13.71 1.27 -1.67
N ARG A 85 13.06 2.16 -0.90
CA ARG A 85 13.44 3.56 -0.72
C ARG A 85 13.73 3.88 0.76
N PRO A 86 14.85 3.38 1.33
CA PRO A 86 15.20 3.60 2.73
C PRO A 86 15.77 5.01 2.97
N SER A 87 15.02 6.04 2.60
CA SER A 87 15.30 7.45 2.83
C SER A 87 14.23 8.05 3.74
N PRO A 88 14.56 9.01 4.61
CA PRO A 88 13.56 9.67 5.46
C PRO A 88 12.34 10.15 4.66
N CYS A 89 11.14 9.71 5.04
CA CYS A 89 9.91 10.08 4.34
C CYS A 89 8.69 10.09 5.26
N ASN A 90 7.67 10.85 4.87
CA ASN A 90 6.31 10.67 5.38
C ASN A 90 5.52 9.80 4.41
N LEU A 91 4.60 8.99 4.95
CA LEU A 91 3.70 8.16 4.16
C LEU A 91 2.29 8.75 4.24
N LEU A 92 1.70 9.07 3.09
CA LEU A 92 0.28 9.38 2.98
C LEU A 92 -0.45 8.14 2.50
N ILE A 93 -1.49 7.74 3.22
CA ILE A 93 -2.38 6.63 2.89
C ILE A 93 -3.77 7.22 2.69
N ILE A 94 -4.39 6.89 1.56
CA ILE A 94 -5.78 7.21 1.26
C ILE A 94 -6.46 5.87 1.07
N ASP A 95 -7.07 5.37 2.13
CA ASP A 95 -7.73 4.06 2.15
C ASP A 95 -8.88 4.10 3.17
N ASN A 96 -9.93 3.35 2.87
CA ASN A 96 -11.03 3.17 3.79
C ASN A 96 -10.69 2.17 4.91
N HIS A 97 -9.82 1.20 4.63
CA HIS A 97 -9.39 0.19 5.60
C HIS A 97 -8.17 0.66 6.39
N PRO A 98 -8.03 0.26 7.66
CA PRO A 98 -6.93 0.71 8.50
C PRO A 98 -5.57 0.05 8.20
N ASP A 99 -5.60 -1.18 7.70
CA ASP A 99 -4.43 -2.00 7.35
C ASP A 99 -3.30 -2.10 8.40
N TRP A 100 -3.62 -1.83 9.66
CA TRP A 100 -2.66 -1.68 10.74
C TRP A 100 -2.74 -2.76 11.82
N MET A 101 -3.40 -3.88 11.56
CA MET A 101 -3.54 -4.95 12.54
C MET A 101 -2.16 -5.44 13.00
N ARG A 102 -1.97 -5.51 14.32
CA ARG A 102 -0.76 -6.04 14.96
C ARG A 102 -0.95 -7.49 15.39
N GLY A 103 0.16 -8.21 15.57
CA GLY A 103 0.16 -9.55 16.18
C GLY A 103 -0.24 -10.69 15.24
N VAL A 104 -0.49 -10.42 13.97
CA VAL A 104 -0.74 -11.43 12.93
C VAL A 104 0.61 -12.06 12.52
N PRO A 105 0.78 -13.40 12.55
CA PRO A 105 2.07 -14.07 12.30
C PRO A 105 2.39 -14.26 10.82
N PHE A 106 1.83 -13.44 9.93
CA PHE A 106 2.04 -13.47 8.49
C PHE A 106 1.85 -12.08 7.89
N MET A 107 2.32 -11.87 6.66
CA MET A 107 2.07 -10.63 5.93
C MET A 107 0.69 -10.70 5.29
N HIS A 108 -0.12 -9.67 5.49
CA HIS A 108 -1.47 -9.57 4.97
C HIS A 108 -1.79 -8.11 4.64
N CYS A 109 -2.67 -7.90 3.67
CA CYS A 109 -3.42 -6.68 3.40
C CYS A 109 -3.74 -5.88 4.68
N GLY A 110 -4.46 -6.46 5.64
CA GLY A 110 -4.81 -5.77 6.89
C GLY A 110 -3.67 -5.48 7.88
N THR A 111 -2.39 -5.74 7.56
CA THR A 111 -1.24 -5.62 8.49
C THR A 111 -0.10 -4.74 7.97
N TRP A 112 -0.10 -4.36 6.69
CA TRP A 112 1.09 -3.78 6.06
C TRP A 112 1.45 -2.40 6.64
N VAL A 113 0.46 -1.61 7.07
CA VAL A 113 0.67 -0.28 7.68
C VAL A 113 1.35 -0.40 9.03
N TYR A 114 1.02 -1.42 9.81
CA TYR A 114 1.72 -1.72 11.07
C TYR A 114 3.21 -1.98 10.83
N HIS A 115 3.53 -2.73 9.78
CA HIS A 115 4.92 -2.98 9.39
C HIS A 115 5.61 -1.74 8.82
N ALA A 116 4.91 -0.91 8.04
CA ALA A 116 5.43 0.34 7.49
C ALA A 116 5.78 1.34 8.61
N ALA A 117 4.93 1.48 9.62
CA ALA A 117 5.12 2.40 10.75
C ALA A 117 6.37 2.08 11.58
N ARG A 118 6.86 0.84 11.53
CA ARG A 118 8.06 0.35 12.23
C ARG A 118 9.35 0.52 11.43
N LEU A 119 9.29 0.99 10.19
CA LEU A 119 10.48 1.30 9.42
C LEU A 119 11.15 2.56 9.98
N PRO A 120 12.47 2.54 10.24
CA PRO A 120 13.15 3.66 10.91
C PRO A 120 13.16 4.95 10.07
N PHE A 121 13.10 4.83 8.75
CA PHE A 121 13.10 5.96 7.82
C PHE A 121 11.70 6.52 7.52
N VAL A 122 10.63 5.79 7.82
CA VAL A 122 9.28 6.37 7.81
C VAL A 122 9.22 7.28 9.04
N GLN A 123 8.90 8.56 8.91
CA GLN A 123 8.86 9.51 10.02
C GLN A 123 7.46 9.58 10.63
N ARG A 124 6.45 9.72 9.77
CA ARG A 124 5.04 9.74 10.13
C ARG A 124 4.20 9.14 9.02
N ILE A 125 3.10 8.50 9.41
CA ILE A 125 2.04 8.06 8.52
C ILE A 125 0.84 8.99 8.71
N PHE A 126 0.30 9.53 7.62
CA PHE A 126 -0.96 10.27 7.57
C PHE A 126 -1.96 9.35 6.88
N HIS A 127 -3.00 8.91 7.58
CA HIS A 127 -4.00 7.99 7.06
C HIS A 127 -5.33 8.72 6.94
N VAL A 128 -5.79 8.92 5.71
CA VAL A 128 -7.03 9.63 5.37
C VAL A 128 -8.05 8.60 4.90
N GLY A 129 -9.24 8.62 5.50
CA GLY A 129 -10.32 7.67 5.19
C GLY A 129 -10.96 7.12 6.45
N GLY A 130 -11.34 5.84 6.46
CA GLY A 130 -11.83 5.18 7.67
C GLY A 130 -13.25 5.52 8.10
N ASP A 131 -14.08 6.10 7.21
CA ASP A 131 -15.47 6.50 7.51
C ASP A 131 -16.32 5.32 8.04
N VAL A 132 -15.93 4.08 7.72
CA VAL A 132 -16.66 2.88 8.17
C VAL A 132 -15.80 1.80 8.84
N ASP A 133 -14.48 1.75 8.61
CA ASP A 133 -13.68 0.55 8.95
C ASP A 133 -12.63 0.77 10.05
N PHE A 134 -12.48 1.98 10.59
CA PHE A 134 -11.53 2.21 11.68
C PHE A 134 -12.05 1.73 13.03
N ASP A 135 -13.37 1.74 13.21
CA ASP A 135 -14.07 1.29 14.42
C ASP A 135 -14.71 -0.11 14.22
N ASN A 136 -13.98 -1.01 13.56
CA ASN A 136 -14.45 -2.37 13.27
C ASN A 136 -14.21 -3.35 14.44
N TYR A 137 -14.67 -4.59 14.26
CA TYR A 137 -14.52 -5.68 15.24
C TYR A 137 -13.06 -5.96 15.65
N TYR A 138 -12.09 -5.65 14.77
CA TYR A 138 -10.66 -5.91 14.97
C TYR A 138 -9.90 -4.76 15.65
N GLN A 139 -10.60 -3.73 16.16
CA GLN A 139 -9.97 -2.58 16.84
C GLN A 139 -9.01 -2.95 17.98
N TRP A 140 -9.20 -4.10 18.65
CA TRP A 140 -8.30 -4.59 19.69
C TRP A 140 -6.88 -4.92 19.17
N MET A 141 -6.78 -5.20 17.86
CA MET A 141 -5.53 -5.41 17.12
C MET A 141 -4.90 -4.09 16.63
N ALA A 142 -5.53 -2.94 16.86
CA ALA A 142 -4.95 -1.66 16.47
C ALA A 142 -3.63 -1.38 17.23
N PRO A 143 -2.67 -0.68 16.60
CA PRO A 143 -1.39 -0.37 17.23
C PRO A 143 -1.50 0.91 18.04
N TRP A 144 -2.26 0.87 19.14
CA TRP A 144 -2.59 2.03 19.98
C TRP A 144 -1.38 2.87 20.40
N ARG A 145 -0.21 2.26 20.65
CA ARG A 145 1.03 3.00 20.97
C ARG A 145 1.50 3.88 19.79
N LEU A 146 1.37 3.39 18.56
CA LEU A 146 1.74 4.14 17.35
C LEU A 146 0.73 5.26 17.02
N LEU A 147 -0.56 5.01 17.28
CA LEU A 147 -1.60 6.02 17.15
C LEU A 147 -1.42 7.15 18.19
N ARG A 148 -1.29 6.79 19.47
CA ARG A 148 -1.13 7.75 20.59
C ARG A 148 0.15 8.57 20.51
N SER A 149 1.25 8.01 20.00
CA SER A 149 2.50 8.75 19.80
C SER A 149 2.47 9.71 18.59
N GLY A 150 1.40 9.69 17.78
CA GLY A 150 1.32 10.47 16.54
C GLY A 150 2.25 9.97 15.45
N ARG A 151 2.74 8.72 15.59
CA ARG A 151 3.49 8.00 14.55
C ARG A 151 2.59 7.67 13.36
N ILE A 152 1.35 7.27 13.65
CA ILE A 152 0.24 7.18 12.70
C ILE A 152 -0.77 8.27 13.10
N LYS A 153 -1.03 9.22 12.21
CA LYS A 153 -2.05 10.25 12.37
C LYS A 153 -3.21 9.93 11.44
N VAL A 154 -4.39 9.83 12.01
CA VAL A 154 -5.63 9.52 11.30
C VAL A 154 -6.40 10.81 11.04
N PHE A 155 -6.93 10.94 9.82
CA PHE A 155 -7.86 11.98 9.41
C PHE A 155 -9.10 11.28 8.88
N PRO A 156 -10.23 11.35 9.59
CA PRO A 156 -11.44 10.69 9.15
C PRO A 156 -11.89 11.28 7.80
N GLY A 157 -12.17 10.42 6.83
CA GLY A 157 -12.68 10.77 5.51
C GLY A 157 -14.18 11.03 5.54
N VAL A 158 -14.63 12.01 6.32
CA VAL A 158 -16.05 12.21 6.70
C VAL A 158 -16.90 12.96 5.68
N ARG A 159 -16.47 13.13 4.42
CA ARG A 159 -17.21 13.97 3.46
C ARG A 159 -17.47 13.29 2.12
N GLN A 160 -18.74 13.26 1.73
CA GLN A 160 -19.16 12.92 0.37
C GLN A 160 -19.18 14.20 -0.48
N PHE A 161 -18.54 14.17 -1.65
CA PHE A 161 -18.64 15.26 -2.63
C PHE A 161 -19.83 14.97 -3.55
N THR A 162 -20.94 15.70 -3.37
CA THR A 162 -22.13 15.53 -4.19
C THR A 162 -22.25 16.69 -5.18
N ARG A 163 -22.22 16.36 -6.48
CA ARG A 163 -22.27 17.30 -7.62
C ARG A 163 -21.07 18.26 -7.63
N SER A 164 -21.12 19.31 -6.83
CA SER A 164 -20.15 20.42 -6.77
C SER A 164 -19.94 20.98 -5.36
N ALA A 165 -20.48 20.31 -4.33
CA ALA A 165 -20.33 20.72 -2.93
C ALA A 165 -20.11 19.50 -2.02
N TRP A 166 -19.40 19.70 -0.91
CA TRP A 166 -19.32 18.72 0.17
C TRP A 166 -20.68 18.62 0.85
N SER A 167 -21.20 17.41 1.05
CA SER A 167 -22.47 17.16 1.74
C SER A 167 -22.35 17.61 3.20
N ALA A 168 -22.86 18.82 3.46
CA ALA A 168 -23.07 19.47 4.75
C ALA A 168 -21.84 19.67 5.68
N VAL A 169 -21.73 20.91 6.15
CA VAL A 169 -21.23 21.25 7.49
C VAL A 169 -22.25 20.75 8.51
#